data_AF-A0A1H7RVS2-F1
#
_entry.id   AF-A0A1H7RVS2-F1
#
_cell.length_a   1.000
_cell.length_b   1.000
_cell.length_c   1.000
_cell.angle_alpha   90.00
_cell.angle_beta   90.00
_cell.angle_gamma   90.00
#
_symmetry.space_group_name_H-M   'P 1'
#
loop_
_entity.id
_entity.type
_entity.pdbx_description
1 polymer ?
#
loop_
_entity_poly.entity_id
_entity_poly.type
_entity_poly.pdbx_seq_one_letter_code
_entity_poly.pdbx_strand_id
1 'polypeptide(L)'
;MDAIITGESERIGLSVIDNNDVEHLIEMNESGKIKYHEQDGYSDDPSERTRAGNIHVNQARRFAKYWVYRKRGYDTIPPTENPDRIIAAAIALTPLEPETAETHLGGFYQHFQSINGTADSPVEMPEGVPEQGSGTVYQKDIYVGLEDETLGTIAADILADPKLMELVSKSVGVGGETPVGAEFVPTFKELIAEASDRDPDSLPSLSEGLLLEATSGIHVHWDDPPGEYHTQWGDQPDLGRDPAARIEIFPFEPDSITELQAQVARHLLCQIRDCYLTMGIAPPEQFRILGHGRHEATGLYASYDIYDEYFDPNAEIDTWYVENTPEGAYEHEPANKTVQTKA
;
A
#
# COMPACT_ATOMS: atom_id res chain seq x y z
N MET A 1 10.16 8.48 -15.30
CA MET A 1 10.82 8.70 -14.01
C MET A 1 12.22 8.14 -14.08
N ASP A 2 13.19 8.90 -13.58
CA ASP A 2 14.55 8.43 -13.32
C ASP A 2 15.07 9.14 -12.07
N ALA A 3 15.98 8.51 -11.31
CA ALA A 3 16.51 9.10 -10.09
C ALA A 3 17.94 8.67 -9.79
N ILE A 4 18.75 9.65 -9.39
CA ILE A 4 20.10 9.42 -8.86
C ILE A 4 20.25 10.07 -7.48
N ILE A 5 20.89 9.34 -6.55
CA ILE A 5 21.28 9.91 -5.26
C ILE A 5 22.57 10.72 -5.49
N THR A 6 22.49 12.04 -5.32
CA THR A 6 23.58 12.98 -5.63
C THR A 6 24.53 13.20 -4.45
N GLY A 7 24.10 12.87 -3.23
CA GLY A 7 24.93 12.94 -2.04
C GLY A 7 24.22 12.47 -0.77
N GLU A 8 25.01 12.05 0.21
CA GLU A 8 24.53 11.58 1.51
C GLU A 8 25.45 12.16 2.59
N SER A 9 24.95 13.14 3.33
CA SER A 9 25.68 13.80 4.42
C SER A 9 24.77 14.06 5.62
N GLU A 10 24.43 15.31 5.93
CA GLU A 10 23.35 15.63 6.88
C GLU A 10 21.96 15.33 6.31
N ARG A 11 21.87 15.22 4.98
CA ARG A 11 20.67 14.92 4.19
C ARG A 11 21.02 14.03 3.02
N ILE A 12 19.99 13.43 2.44
CA ILE A 12 20.04 12.63 1.24
C ILE A 12 19.55 13.54 0.10
N GLY A 13 20.46 13.86 -0.82
CA GLY A 13 20.17 14.64 -2.02
C GLY A 13 19.89 13.73 -3.21
N LEU A 14 18.93 14.11 -4.04
CA LEU A 14 18.53 13.40 -5.25
C LEU A 14 18.33 14.37 -6.41
N SER A 15 18.67 13.91 -7.61
CA SER A 15 18.13 14.45 -8.85
C SER A 15 17.12 13.44 -9.39
N VAL A 16 15.89 13.89 -9.61
CA VAL A 16 14.78 13.08 -10.14
C VAL A 16 14.31 13.70 -11.45
N ILE A 17 14.27 12.92 -12.52
CA ILE A 17 13.68 13.33 -13.79
C ILE A 17 12.26 12.77 -13.85
N ASP A 18 11.26 13.65 -14.02
CA ASP A 18 9.87 13.23 -14.10
C ASP A 18 9.44 12.71 -15.48
N ASN A 19 8.16 12.40 -15.65
CA ASN A 19 7.64 11.86 -16.91
C ASN A 19 7.52 12.90 -18.04
N ASN A 20 7.76 14.18 -17.74
CA ASN A 20 7.82 15.27 -18.71
C ASN A 20 9.26 15.77 -18.93
N ASP A 21 10.25 14.97 -18.54
CA ASP A 21 11.68 15.30 -18.62
C ASP A 21 12.07 16.54 -17.79
N VAL A 22 11.31 16.88 -16.74
CA VAL A 22 11.65 17.96 -15.80
C VAL A 22 12.54 17.42 -14.69
N GLU A 23 13.67 18.09 -14.46
CA GLU A 23 14.56 17.77 -13.35
C GLU A 23 14.06 18.39 -12.03
N HIS A 24 14.06 17.57 -10.99
CA HIS A 24 13.78 17.96 -9.62
C HIS A 24 14.99 17.66 -8.73
N LEU A 25 15.54 18.69 -8.10
CA LEU A 25 16.54 18.55 -7.06
C LEU A 25 15.84 18.49 -5.71
N ILE A 26 15.93 17.33 -5.04
CA ILE A 26 15.22 17.06 -3.79
C ILE A 26 16.21 16.69 -2.70
N GLU A 27 16.08 17.32 -1.54
CA GLU A 27 16.78 16.90 -0.32
C GLU A 27 15.80 16.46 0.76
N MET A 28 16.06 15.33 1.40
CA MET A 28 15.28 14.83 2.53
C MET A 28 16.17 14.28 3.65
N ASN A 29 15.59 14.10 4.84
CA ASN A 29 16.23 13.33 5.91
C ASN A 29 15.90 11.83 5.79
N GLU A 30 16.48 11.02 6.66
CA GLU A 30 16.26 9.55 6.71
C GLU A 30 14.80 9.16 6.99
N SER A 31 13.98 10.08 7.50
CA SER A 31 12.53 9.86 7.70
C SER A 31 11.67 10.29 6.50
N GLY A 32 12.29 10.63 5.36
CA GLY A 32 11.59 11.06 4.15
C GLY A 32 11.01 12.47 4.18
N LYS A 33 11.27 13.26 5.23
CA LYS A 33 10.83 14.65 5.29
C LYS A 33 11.67 15.51 4.35
N ILE A 34 11.06 15.89 3.22
CA ILE A 34 11.65 16.80 2.24
C ILE A 34 11.90 18.17 2.87
N LYS A 35 13.14 18.65 2.73
CA LYS A 35 13.62 19.94 3.24
C LYS A 35 13.80 20.96 2.13
N TYR A 36 14.22 20.50 0.96
CA TYR A 36 14.42 21.32 -0.23
C TYR A 36 13.86 20.58 -1.44
N HIS A 37 13.21 21.33 -2.33
CA HIS A 37 12.71 20.85 -3.61
C HIS A 37 12.78 22.01 -4.59
N GLU A 38 13.65 21.89 -5.59
CA GLU A 38 13.87 22.87 -6.66
C GLU A 38 13.63 22.22 -8.02
N GLN A 39 13.02 22.97 -8.93
CA GLN A 39 12.69 22.57 -10.30
C GLN A 39 12.32 23.82 -11.11
N ASP A 40 12.46 23.77 -12.43
CA ASP A 40 12.18 24.92 -13.32
C ASP A 40 11.05 24.65 -14.35
N GLY A 41 10.42 23.47 -14.31
CA GLY A 41 9.40 23.05 -15.29
C GLY A 41 7.95 23.46 -14.96
N TYR A 42 7.69 23.78 -13.70
CA TYR A 42 6.37 24.11 -13.14
C TYR A 42 6.46 25.39 -12.31
N SER A 43 5.33 26.07 -12.03
CA SER A 43 5.35 27.25 -11.14
C SER A 43 5.85 26.89 -9.74
N ASP A 44 6.56 27.79 -9.06
CA ASP A 44 6.99 27.57 -7.67
C ASP A 44 5.83 27.66 -6.68
N ASP A 45 4.85 28.53 -6.96
CA ASP A 45 3.63 28.65 -6.17
C ASP A 45 2.64 27.54 -6.55
N PRO A 46 2.30 26.62 -5.62
CA PRO A 46 1.35 25.54 -5.90
C PRO A 46 -0.02 26.03 -6.40
N SER A 47 -0.44 27.23 -6.01
CA SER A 47 -1.70 27.84 -6.43
C SER A 47 -1.69 28.37 -7.86
N GLU A 48 -0.49 28.61 -8.42
CA GLU A 48 -0.28 29.02 -9.82
C GLU A 48 0.05 27.84 -10.74
N ARG A 49 0.32 26.65 -10.19
CA ARG A 49 0.55 25.43 -10.98
C ARG A 49 -0.73 24.95 -11.65
N THR A 50 -0.57 24.40 -12.86
CA THR A 50 -1.65 23.63 -13.48
C THR A 50 -1.97 22.39 -12.64
N ARG A 51 -3.17 21.86 -12.82
CA ARG A 51 -3.60 20.59 -12.22
C ARG A 51 -2.61 19.46 -12.48
N ALA A 52 -2.23 19.24 -13.73
CA ALA A 52 -1.23 18.24 -14.12
C ALA A 52 0.16 18.54 -13.53
N GLY A 53 0.59 19.81 -13.51
CA GLY A 53 1.87 20.20 -12.92
C GLY A 53 1.95 19.89 -11.42
N ASN A 54 0.86 20.09 -10.67
CA ASN A 54 0.78 19.67 -9.28
C ASN A 54 0.94 18.15 -9.12
N ILE A 55 0.37 17.36 -10.03
CA ILE A 55 0.53 15.90 -9.99
C ILE A 55 1.98 15.50 -10.25
N HIS A 56 2.63 16.01 -11.30
CA HIS A 56 4.02 15.65 -11.61
C HIS A 56 4.99 16.00 -10.47
N VAL A 57 4.84 17.18 -9.87
CA VAL A 57 5.61 17.58 -8.67
C VAL A 57 5.39 16.61 -7.51
N ASN A 58 4.16 16.15 -7.29
CA ASN A 58 3.85 15.18 -6.23
C ASN A 58 4.36 13.78 -6.54
N GLN A 59 4.28 13.33 -7.79
CA GLN A 59 4.85 12.06 -8.26
C GLN A 59 6.36 12.06 -8.04
N ALA A 60 7.08 13.12 -8.43
CA ALA A 60 8.53 13.24 -8.22
C ALA A 60 8.91 13.14 -6.74
N ARG A 61 8.13 13.76 -5.84
CA ARG A 61 8.35 13.69 -4.38
C ARG A 61 8.11 12.28 -3.83
N ARG A 62 7.03 11.61 -4.25
CA ARG A 62 6.71 10.23 -3.84
C ARG A 62 7.78 9.27 -4.35
N PHE A 63 8.15 9.39 -5.62
CA PHE A 63 9.19 8.58 -6.24
C PHE A 63 10.56 8.81 -5.58
N ALA A 64 10.93 10.05 -5.24
CA ALA A 64 12.18 10.33 -4.52
C ALA A 64 12.24 9.60 -3.17
N LYS A 65 11.15 9.65 -2.39
CA LYS A 65 11.08 8.92 -1.11
C LYS A 65 11.24 7.42 -1.35
N TYR A 66 10.46 6.87 -2.27
CA TYR A 66 10.52 5.46 -2.62
C TYR A 66 11.91 5.02 -3.07
N TRP A 67 12.57 5.81 -3.92
CA TRP A 67 13.91 5.52 -4.39
C TRP A 67 14.94 5.47 -3.26
N VAL A 68 14.90 6.42 -2.33
CA VAL A 68 15.75 6.39 -1.13
C VAL A 68 15.46 5.16 -0.28
N TYR A 69 14.19 4.84 -0.06
CA TYR A 69 13.79 3.64 0.67
C TYR A 69 14.39 2.38 0.04
N ARG A 70 14.19 2.17 -1.27
CA ARG A 70 14.70 0.99 -1.98
C ARG A 70 16.23 0.93 -2.05
N LYS A 71 16.91 2.06 -2.25
CA LYS A 71 18.36 2.08 -2.48
C LYS A 71 19.20 2.25 -1.21
N ARG A 72 18.60 2.67 -0.09
CA ARG A 72 19.34 2.88 1.18
C ARG A 72 18.71 2.18 2.38
N GLY A 73 17.47 1.71 2.28
CA GLY A 73 16.73 1.09 3.39
C GLY A 73 16.24 2.09 4.44
N TYR A 74 16.24 3.39 4.14
CA TYR A 74 15.71 4.41 5.05
C TYR A 74 14.19 4.44 5.02
N ASP A 75 13.55 4.58 6.17
CA ASP A 75 12.09 4.61 6.32
C ASP A 75 11.50 5.96 5.91
N THR A 76 11.54 6.23 4.60
CA THR A 76 11.13 7.50 3.99
C THR A 76 9.68 7.50 3.51
N ILE A 77 9.04 6.33 3.45
CA ILE A 77 7.67 6.15 3.01
C ILE A 77 6.78 5.93 4.25
N PRO A 78 5.65 6.64 4.40
CA PRO A 78 4.69 6.35 5.45
C PRO A 78 4.29 4.86 5.43
N PRO A 79 4.17 4.19 6.59
CA PRO A 79 3.95 2.74 6.64
C PRO A 79 2.78 2.26 5.78
N THR A 80 1.63 2.92 5.85
CA THR A 80 0.42 2.57 5.10
C THR A 80 0.47 2.93 3.61
N GLU A 81 1.53 3.59 3.14
CA GLU A 81 1.80 3.92 1.73
C GLU A 81 2.98 3.09 1.18
N ASN A 82 3.61 2.26 2.00
CA ASN A 82 4.75 1.47 1.60
C ASN A 82 4.30 0.16 0.94
N PRO A 83 4.56 -0.07 -0.37
CA PRO A 83 4.13 -1.27 -1.06
C PRO A 83 4.66 -2.56 -0.43
N ASP A 84 5.84 -2.54 0.19
CA ASP A 84 6.46 -3.69 0.85
C ASP A 84 5.77 -4.06 2.17
N ARG A 85 5.21 -3.07 2.88
CA ARG A 85 4.41 -3.33 4.08
C ARG A 85 2.99 -3.78 3.72
N ILE A 86 2.42 -3.22 2.64
CA ILE A 86 1.08 -3.61 2.15
C ILE A 86 1.08 -5.05 1.61
N ILE A 87 2.12 -5.47 0.88
CA ILE A 87 2.22 -6.87 0.41
C ILE A 87 2.32 -7.84 1.60
N ALA A 88 3.06 -7.48 2.65
CA ALA A 88 3.15 -8.32 3.84
C ALA A 88 1.79 -8.43 4.56
N ALA A 89 1.02 -7.34 4.61
CA ALA A 89 -0.35 -7.38 5.13
C ALA A 89 -1.25 -8.30 4.28
N ALA A 90 -1.14 -8.28 2.96
CA ALA A 90 -1.88 -9.19 2.07
C ALA A 90 -1.51 -10.66 2.32
N ILE A 91 -0.22 -10.97 2.47
CA ILE A 91 0.28 -12.31 2.76
C ILE A 91 -0.13 -12.78 4.17
N ALA A 92 -0.18 -11.88 5.14
CA ALA A 92 -0.66 -12.21 6.48
C ALA A 92 -2.16 -12.56 6.50
N LEU A 93 -2.94 -11.91 5.63
CA LEU A 93 -4.40 -12.02 5.63
C LEU A 93 -4.93 -13.17 4.77
N THR A 94 -4.27 -13.47 3.65
CA THR A 94 -4.76 -14.45 2.67
C THR A 94 -4.87 -15.90 3.18
N PRO A 95 -3.91 -16.44 3.98
CA PRO A 95 -3.96 -17.84 4.40
C PRO A 95 -4.83 -18.09 5.64
N LEU A 96 -5.40 -17.05 6.26
CA LEU A 96 -6.15 -17.21 7.51
C LEU A 96 -7.32 -18.17 7.33
N GLU A 97 -7.48 -19.06 8.31
CA GLU A 97 -8.68 -19.87 8.43
C GLU A 97 -9.91 -18.99 8.76
N PRO A 98 -11.13 -19.41 8.38
CA PRO A 98 -12.34 -18.61 8.56
C PRO A 98 -12.53 -18.09 10.00
N GLU A 99 -12.22 -18.89 11.01
CA GLU A 99 -12.33 -18.52 12.42
C GLU A 99 -11.35 -17.39 12.81
N THR A 100 -10.12 -17.45 12.30
CA THR A 100 -9.12 -16.41 12.49
C THR A 100 -9.49 -15.15 11.70
N ALA A 101 -9.94 -15.31 10.46
CA ALA A 101 -10.42 -14.21 9.63
C ALA A 101 -11.61 -13.50 10.29
N GLU A 102 -12.55 -14.23 10.90
CA GLU A 102 -13.69 -13.67 11.63
C GLU A 102 -13.23 -12.82 12.83
N THR A 103 -12.19 -13.27 13.54
CA THR A 103 -11.64 -12.51 14.69
C THR A 103 -11.12 -11.14 14.26
N HIS A 104 -10.49 -11.03 13.09
CA HIS A 104 -9.89 -9.78 12.62
C HIS A 104 -10.84 -8.95 11.74
N LEU A 105 -11.61 -9.58 10.86
CA LEU A 105 -12.45 -8.93 9.85
C LEU A 105 -13.95 -9.01 10.14
N GLY A 106 -14.39 -9.78 11.14
CA GLY A 106 -15.82 -9.97 11.46
C GLY A 106 -16.56 -8.66 11.74
N GLY A 107 -15.86 -7.65 12.29
CA GLY A 107 -16.41 -6.31 12.43
C GLY A 107 -16.83 -5.68 11.09
N PHE A 108 -16.02 -5.83 10.03
CA PHE A 108 -16.39 -5.36 8.68
C PHE A 108 -17.55 -6.17 8.14
N TYR A 109 -17.51 -7.50 8.28
CA TYR A 109 -18.58 -8.38 7.82
C TYR A 109 -19.93 -7.99 8.46
N GLN A 110 -19.96 -7.85 9.79
CA GLN A 110 -21.15 -7.42 10.52
C GLN A 110 -21.61 -6.02 10.11
N HIS A 111 -20.68 -5.07 9.95
CA HIS A 111 -21.03 -3.72 9.53
C HIS A 111 -21.64 -3.69 8.12
N PHE A 112 -21.07 -4.39 7.14
CA PHE A 112 -21.63 -4.44 5.79
C PHE A 112 -22.99 -5.12 5.74
N GLN A 113 -23.21 -6.17 6.54
CA GLN A 113 -24.52 -6.78 6.70
C GLN A 113 -25.54 -5.83 7.37
N SER A 114 -25.09 -4.91 8.22
CA SER A 114 -25.96 -3.89 8.83
C SER A 114 -26.39 -2.80 7.85
N ILE A 115 -25.54 -2.43 6.88
CA ILE A 115 -25.84 -1.42 5.87
C ILE A 115 -26.96 -1.89 4.95
N ASN A 116 -26.92 -3.16 4.54
CA ASN A 116 -27.83 -3.74 3.55
C ASN A 116 -28.99 -4.54 4.18
N GLY A 117 -29.04 -4.60 5.52
CA GLY A 117 -29.98 -5.42 6.27
C GLY A 117 -30.55 -4.73 7.51
N THR A 118 -30.99 -5.55 8.47
CA THR A 118 -31.49 -5.08 9.77
C THR A 118 -30.57 -5.52 10.92
N ALA A 119 -29.34 -5.94 10.60
CA ALA A 119 -28.37 -6.34 11.61
C ALA A 119 -27.87 -5.13 12.40
N ASP A 120 -27.48 -5.34 13.65
CA ASP A 120 -26.85 -4.30 14.44
C ASP A 120 -25.42 -4.04 13.91
N SER A 121 -25.10 -2.76 13.71
CA SER A 121 -23.76 -2.31 13.31
C SER A 121 -22.82 -2.24 14.52
N PRO A 122 -21.57 -2.73 14.43
CA PRO A 122 -20.54 -2.46 15.44
C PRO A 122 -19.97 -1.04 15.35
N VAL A 123 -20.37 -0.27 14.32
CA VAL A 123 -19.92 1.09 14.05
C VAL A 123 -21.06 2.07 14.32
N GLU A 124 -20.82 3.03 15.20
CA GLU A 124 -21.70 4.18 15.41
C GLU A 124 -21.41 5.23 14.34
N MET A 125 -22.35 5.45 13.41
CA MET A 125 -22.14 6.36 12.28
C MET A 125 -22.07 7.83 12.75
N PRO A 126 -21.01 8.57 12.39
CA PRO A 126 -20.90 10.00 12.68
C PRO A 126 -22.03 10.84 12.09
N GLU A 127 -22.31 11.98 12.71
CA GLU A 127 -23.14 13.01 12.09
C GLU A 127 -22.48 13.54 10.81
N GLY A 128 -23.27 13.73 9.75
CA GLY A 128 -22.80 14.31 8.49
C GLY A 128 -22.30 13.29 7.47
N VAL A 129 -22.23 12.00 7.82
CA VAL A 129 -22.00 10.93 6.83
C VAL A 129 -23.20 10.86 5.87
N PRO A 130 -22.97 10.82 4.54
CA PRO A 130 -24.04 10.71 3.56
C PRO A 130 -24.97 9.52 3.83
N GLU A 131 -26.28 9.73 3.69
CA GLU A 131 -27.26 8.65 3.78
C GLU A 131 -26.94 7.57 2.73
N GLN A 132 -27.02 6.29 3.13
CA GLN A 132 -26.75 5.11 2.28
C GLN A 132 -25.30 4.93 1.81
N GLY A 133 -24.29 5.44 2.53
CA GLY A 133 -22.89 5.01 2.34
C GLY A 133 -22.25 5.36 0.98
N SER A 134 -22.96 6.09 0.10
CA SER A 134 -22.42 6.54 -1.18
C SER A 134 -21.31 7.56 -0.92
N GLY A 135 -20.07 7.18 -1.19
CA GLY A 135 -18.90 8.03 -0.93
C GLY A 135 -18.29 7.88 0.47
N THR A 136 -18.80 6.98 1.31
CA THR A 136 -18.16 6.65 2.60
C THR A 136 -17.19 5.49 2.42
N VAL A 137 -15.97 5.67 2.91
CA VAL A 137 -14.93 4.64 2.91
C VAL A 137 -14.75 4.12 4.32
N TYR A 138 -14.81 2.81 4.49
CA TYR A 138 -14.54 2.18 5.78
C TYR A 138 -13.11 1.69 5.81
N GLN A 139 -12.39 2.09 6.85
CA GLN A 139 -10.97 1.79 6.97
C GLN A 139 -10.68 0.91 8.18
N LYS A 140 -9.61 0.14 8.10
CA LYS A 140 -9.13 -0.68 9.22
C LYS A 140 -7.64 -0.91 9.09
N ASP A 141 -6.94 -0.71 10.19
CA ASP A 141 -5.49 -0.84 10.28
C ASP A 141 -5.10 -2.29 10.50
N ILE A 142 -4.06 -2.74 9.80
CA ILE A 142 -3.44 -4.06 9.90
C ILE A 142 -2.06 -3.92 10.52
N TYR A 143 -1.83 -4.62 11.64
CA TYR A 143 -0.53 -4.68 12.30
C TYR A 143 0.09 -6.07 12.06
N VAL A 144 1.22 -6.09 11.35
CA VAL A 144 1.96 -7.33 11.06
C VAL A 144 3.03 -7.55 12.13
N GLY A 145 3.10 -8.75 12.70
CA GLY A 145 3.96 -9.12 13.83
C GLY A 145 5.43 -9.39 13.50
N LEU A 146 5.93 -8.83 12.40
CA LEU A 146 7.34 -8.88 12.02
C LEU A 146 7.98 -7.50 12.15
N GLU A 147 9.29 -7.48 12.39
CA GLU A 147 10.08 -6.26 12.38
C GLU A 147 10.17 -5.68 10.96
N ASP A 148 10.24 -4.34 10.84
CA ASP A 148 10.27 -3.64 9.56
C ASP A 148 11.42 -4.07 8.65
N GLU A 149 12.60 -4.38 9.22
CA GLU A 149 13.76 -4.90 8.47
C GLU A 149 13.46 -6.29 7.87
N THR A 150 12.80 -7.17 8.62
CA THR A 150 12.38 -8.51 8.15
C THR A 150 11.30 -8.39 7.07
N LEU A 151 10.33 -7.49 7.26
CA LEU A 151 9.28 -7.21 6.27
C LEU A 151 9.86 -6.72 4.94
N GLY A 152 10.79 -5.77 4.99
CA GLY A 152 11.47 -5.26 3.79
C GLY A 152 12.25 -6.35 3.06
N THR A 153 12.92 -7.25 3.79
CA THR A 153 13.64 -8.39 3.20
C THR A 153 12.69 -9.35 2.48
N ILE A 154 11.62 -9.78 3.16
CA ILE A 154 10.60 -10.67 2.58
C ILE A 154 9.98 -10.06 1.33
N ALA A 155 9.59 -8.78 1.39
CA ALA A 155 9.00 -8.08 0.26
C ALA A 155 9.97 -7.95 -0.92
N ALA A 156 11.25 -7.67 -0.65
CA ALA A 156 12.29 -7.62 -1.68
C ALA A 156 12.46 -8.98 -2.38
N ASP A 157 12.52 -10.08 -1.61
CA ASP A 157 12.65 -11.43 -2.16
C ASP A 157 11.44 -11.81 -3.01
N ILE A 158 10.23 -11.46 -2.55
CA ILE A 158 9.00 -11.67 -3.32
C ILE A 158 9.05 -10.89 -4.63
N LEU A 159 9.34 -9.58 -4.59
CA LEU A 159 9.40 -8.73 -5.78
C LEU A 159 10.48 -9.16 -6.77
N ALA A 160 11.57 -9.76 -6.29
CA ALA A 160 12.68 -10.23 -7.10
C ALA A 160 12.44 -11.62 -7.73
N ASP A 161 11.57 -12.45 -7.15
CA ASP A 161 11.24 -13.78 -7.69
C ASP A 161 9.85 -13.79 -8.37
N PRO A 162 9.81 -13.89 -9.72
CA PRO A 162 8.55 -13.99 -10.47
C PRO A 162 7.63 -15.13 -10.01
N LYS A 163 8.17 -16.22 -9.47
CA LYS A 163 7.37 -17.35 -8.96
C LYS A 163 6.71 -17.01 -7.64
N LEU A 164 7.40 -16.30 -6.75
CA LEU A 164 6.80 -15.82 -5.50
C LEU A 164 5.72 -14.78 -5.78
N MET A 165 5.95 -13.88 -6.74
CA MET A 165 4.92 -12.95 -7.21
C MET A 165 3.70 -13.67 -7.78
N GLU A 166 3.90 -14.67 -8.63
CA GLU A 166 2.80 -15.48 -9.18
C GLU A 166 2.03 -16.17 -8.05
N LEU A 167 2.71 -16.64 -7.01
CA LEU A 167 2.11 -17.27 -5.84
C LEU A 167 1.24 -16.30 -5.04
N VAL A 168 1.70 -15.06 -4.80
CA VAL A 168 0.91 -13.98 -4.16
C VAL A 168 -0.32 -13.66 -5.00
N SER A 169 -0.16 -13.52 -6.31
CA SER A 169 -1.31 -13.23 -7.20
C SER A 169 -2.35 -14.33 -7.18
N LYS A 170 -1.93 -15.60 -7.22
CA LYS A 170 -2.81 -16.76 -7.19
C LYS A 170 -3.50 -16.96 -5.84
N SER A 171 -2.82 -16.67 -4.74
CA SER A 171 -3.42 -16.78 -3.41
C SER A 171 -4.57 -15.79 -3.23
N VAL A 172 -4.57 -14.68 -3.98
CA VAL A 172 -5.59 -13.64 -3.91
C VAL A 172 -6.63 -13.74 -5.04
N GLY A 173 -6.50 -14.72 -5.95
CA GLY A 173 -7.42 -14.88 -7.09
C GLY A 173 -7.33 -13.74 -8.12
N VAL A 174 -6.14 -13.16 -8.28
CA VAL A 174 -5.89 -12.18 -9.34
C VAL A 174 -6.17 -12.82 -10.71
N GLY A 175 -6.86 -12.09 -11.60
CA GLY A 175 -7.25 -12.59 -12.93
C GLY A 175 -8.55 -13.40 -12.98
N GLY A 176 -9.30 -13.47 -11.87
CA GLY A 176 -10.56 -14.23 -11.81
C GLY A 176 -10.37 -15.73 -11.59
N GLU A 177 -9.14 -16.15 -11.27
CA GLU A 177 -8.84 -17.50 -10.83
C GLU A 177 -9.39 -17.74 -9.43
N THR A 178 -9.78 -18.98 -9.13
CA THR A 178 -10.11 -19.36 -7.75
C THR A 178 -8.84 -19.21 -6.90
N PRO A 179 -8.89 -18.44 -5.79
CA PRO A 179 -7.77 -18.34 -4.87
C PRO A 179 -7.19 -19.71 -4.57
N VAL A 180 -5.89 -19.88 -4.83
CA VAL A 180 -5.20 -21.12 -4.46
C VAL A 180 -5.15 -21.16 -2.93
N GLY A 181 -5.62 -22.26 -2.33
CA GLY A 181 -5.68 -22.44 -0.88
C GLY A 181 -4.29 -22.59 -0.23
N ALA A 182 -4.17 -23.40 0.82
CA ALA A 182 -2.96 -23.52 1.64
C ALA A 182 -1.66 -24.00 0.94
N GLU A 183 -1.65 -24.17 -0.39
CA GLU A 183 -0.48 -24.65 -1.15
C GLU A 183 0.72 -23.69 -1.10
N PHE A 184 0.48 -22.38 -0.92
CA PHE A 184 1.53 -21.38 -0.80
C PHE A 184 2.11 -21.24 0.61
N VAL A 185 1.37 -21.69 1.63
CA VAL A 185 1.71 -21.52 3.05
C VAL A 185 3.11 -22.07 3.38
N PRO A 186 3.52 -23.27 2.92
CA PRO A 186 4.87 -23.78 3.19
C PRO A 186 5.97 -22.87 2.65
N THR A 187 5.82 -22.36 1.43
CA THR A 187 6.82 -21.48 0.78
C THR A 187 7.01 -20.19 1.55
N PHE A 188 5.93 -19.51 1.95
CA PHE A 188 6.06 -18.29 2.76
C PHE A 188 6.57 -18.59 4.17
N LYS A 189 6.21 -19.74 4.75
CA LYS A 189 6.75 -20.16 6.04
C LYS A 189 8.27 -20.33 6.00
N GLU A 190 8.78 -20.96 4.94
CA GLU A 190 10.22 -21.08 4.68
C GLU A 190 10.89 -19.71 4.52
N LEU A 191 10.29 -18.82 3.72
CA LEU A 191 10.81 -17.46 3.49
C LEU A 191 10.88 -16.64 4.79
N ILE A 192 9.83 -16.67 5.61
CA ILE A 192 9.79 -15.98 6.90
C ILE A 192 10.82 -16.56 7.86
N ALA A 193 10.97 -17.88 7.88
CA ALA A 193 11.94 -18.57 8.72
C ALA A 193 13.38 -18.17 8.35
N GLU A 194 13.70 -18.13 7.05
CA GLU A 194 14.99 -17.66 6.54
C GLU A 194 15.24 -16.19 6.91
N ALA A 195 14.28 -15.30 6.62
CA ALA A 195 14.40 -13.88 6.92
C ALA A 195 14.48 -13.57 8.43
N SER A 196 14.01 -14.48 9.28
CA SER A 196 14.02 -14.35 10.75
C SER A 196 15.12 -15.16 11.45
N ASP A 197 15.96 -15.89 10.71
CA ASP A 197 16.96 -16.84 11.23
C ASP A 197 16.34 -17.86 12.22
N ARG A 198 15.22 -18.48 11.81
CA ARG A 198 14.45 -19.46 12.61
C ARG A 198 14.26 -20.77 11.85
N ASP A 199 13.95 -21.84 12.59
CA ASP A 199 13.51 -23.11 12.02
C ASP A 199 12.05 -22.99 11.52
N PRO A 200 11.74 -23.30 10.24
CA PRO A 200 10.37 -23.29 9.73
C PRO A 200 9.41 -24.13 10.58
N ASP A 201 9.85 -25.26 11.14
CA ASP A 201 9.00 -26.13 11.98
C ASP A 201 8.69 -25.51 13.34
N SER A 202 9.46 -24.51 13.78
CA SER A 202 9.24 -23.78 15.04
C SER A 202 8.22 -22.65 14.93
N LEU A 203 7.89 -22.22 13.70
CA LEU A 203 6.91 -21.17 13.46
C LEU A 203 5.48 -21.73 13.51
N PRO A 204 4.51 -21.06 14.17
CA PRO A 204 3.09 -21.41 14.07
C PRO A 204 2.56 -21.30 12.62
N SER A 205 1.35 -21.79 12.36
CA SER A 205 0.79 -21.75 11.01
C SER A 205 0.47 -20.31 10.59
N LEU A 206 0.71 -19.98 9.32
CA LEU A 206 0.19 -18.73 8.74
C LEU A 206 -1.33 -18.69 8.78
N SER A 207 -2.01 -19.84 8.67
CA SER A 207 -3.47 -19.92 8.75
C SER A 207 -4.04 -19.62 10.15
N GLU A 208 -3.22 -19.83 11.18
CA GLU A 208 -3.54 -19.50 12.57
C GLU A 208 -3.18 -18.03 12.93
N GLY A 209 -2.74 -17.24 11.94
CA GLY A 209 -2.47 -15.81 12.14
C GLY A 209 -1.06 -15.48 12.60
N LEU A 210 -0.05 -16.34 12.36
CA LEU A 210 1.36 -16.08 12.73
C LEU A 210 1.83 -14.64 12.45
N LEU A 211 1.46 -14.09 11.29
CA LEU A 211 1.90 -12.76 10.86
C LEU A 211 0.96 -11.63 11.29
N LEU A 212 -0.30 -11.91 11.60
CA LEU A 212 -1.29 -10.88 11.91
C LEU A 212 -1.34 -10.67 13.42
N GLU A 213 -0.67 -9.62 13.91
CA GLU A 213 -0.58 -9.33 15.34
C GLU A 213 -1.87 -8.70 15.87
N ALA A 214 -2.40 -7.72 15.15
CA ALA A 214 -3.61 -7.02 15.54
C ALA A 214 -4.27 -6.32 14.35
N THR A 215 -5.51 -5.89 14.59
CA THR A 215 -6.21 -4.95 13.71
C THR A 215 -6.94 -3.91 14.53
N SER A 216 -7.12 -2.70 14.01
CA SER A 216 -7.94 -1.67 14.68
C SER A 216 -9.44 -1.97 14.62
N GLY A 217 -10.24 -1.18 15.35
CA GLY A 217 -11.66 -0.99 15.08
C GLY A 217 -11.87 -0.29 13.72
N ILE A 218 -13.10 -0.31 13.21
CA ILE A 218 -13.41 0.32 11.92
C ILE A 218 -13.33 1.84 12.05
N HIS A 219 -12.63 2.49 11.12
CA HIS A 219 -12.67 3.93 10.94
C HIS A 219 -13.68 4.27 9.85
N VAL A 220 -14.41 5.36 10.04
CA VAL A 220 -15.36 5.88 9.06
C VAL A 220 -14.73 7.12 8.43
N HIS A 221 -14.53 7.07 7.11
CA HIS A 221 -13.97 8.16 6.33
C HIS A 221 -15.01 8.69 5.34
N TRP A 222 -15.21 10.00 5.30
CA TRP A 222 -16.16 10.64 4.39
C TRP A 222 -15.72 12.06 4.04
N ASP A 223 -16.17 12.52 2.88
CA ASP A 223 -16.06 13.91 2.46
C ASP A 223 -17.37 14.64 2.78
N ASP A 224 -17.28 15.83 3.35
CA ASP A 224 -18.45 16.71 3.46
C ASP A 224 -18.78 17.38 2.11
N PRO A 225 -19.97 18.01 1.95
CA PRO A 225 -20.33 18.63 0.67
C PRO A 225 -19.35 19.71 0.16
N PRO A 226 -18.69 20.50 1.03
CA PRO A 226 -17.54 21.34 0.65
C PRO A 226 -16.29 20.60 0.15
N GLY A 227 -16.16 19.30 0.41
CA GLY A 227 -15.00 18.47 0.09
C GLY A 227 -13.92 18.48 1.18
N GLU A 228 -14.26 18.85 2.41
CA GLU A 228 -13.39 18.67 3.56
C GLU A 228 -13.42 17.21 4.01
N TYR A 229 -12.23 16.67 4.28
CA TYR A 229 -12.01 15.28 4.64
C TYR A 229 -12.22 15.06 6.13
N HIS A 230 -13.04 14.07 6.48
CA HIS A 230 -13.31 13.70 7.87
C HIS A 230 -13.00 12.22 8.10
N THR A 231 -12.47 11.91 9.29
CA THR A 231 -12.26 10.54 9.75
C THR A 231 -12.66 10.39 11.21
N GLN A 232 -13.58 9.48 11.49
CA GLN A 232 -13.82 8.98 12.83
C GLN A 232 -12.95 7.73 13.05
N TRP A 233 -12.03 7.81 13.99
CA TRP A 233 -11.15 6.70 14.34
C TRP A 233 -11.84 5.73 15.30
N GLY A 234 -12.06 4.49 14.86
CA GLY A 234 -12.28 3.35 15.74
C GLY A 234 -11.08 3.01 16.65
N ASP A 235 -11.30 2.08 17.59
CA ASP A 235 -10.33 1.69 18.61
C ASP A 235 -8.98 1.25 18.02
N GLN A 236 -7.88 1.66 18.67
CA GLN A 236 -6.53 1.32 18.24
C GLN A 236 -5.87 0.34 19.22
N PRO A 237 -5.13 -0.66 18.74
CA PRO A 237 -4.39 -1.56 19.62
C PRO A 237 -3.20 -0.82 20.26
N ASP A 238 -2.88 -1.19 21.51
CA ASP A 238 -1.79 -0.57 22.29
C ASP A 238 -0.43 -1.20 21.95
N LEU A 239 0.06 -0.95 20.72
CA LEU A 239 1.32 -1.51 20.21
C LEU A 239 2.47 -0.48 20.13
N GLY A 240 2.19 0.81 20.31
CA GLY A 240 3.20 1.87 20.26
C GLY A 240 3.94 2.02 18.93
N ARG A 241 3.39 1.49 17.83
CA ARG A 241 3.92 1.55 16.47
C ARG A 241 2.80 1.78 15.45
N ASP A 242 3.15 2.23 14.25
CA ASP A 242 2.21 2.42 13.16
C ASP A 242 1.80 1.08 12.50
N PRO A 243 0.62 1.00 11.89
CA PRO A 243 0.18 -0.19 11.17
C PRO A 243 0.99 -0.40 9.87
N ALA A 244 1.08 -1.66 9.45
CA ALA A 244 1.74 -2.02 8.19
C ALA A 244 0.88 -1.62 6.97
N ALA A 245 -0.44 -1.68 7.09
CA ALA A 245 -1.37 -1.30 6.04
C ALA A 245 -2.67 -0.77 6.61
N ARG A 246 -3.42 -0.03 5.80
CA ARG A 246 -4.78 0.39 6.09
C ARG A 246 -5.69 -0.06 4.95
N ILE A 247 -6.64 -0.94 5.26
CA ILE A 247 -7.71 -1.31 4.33
C ILE A 247 -8.57 -0.06 4.10
N GLU A 248 -9.00 0.20 2.86
CA GLU A 248 -9.85 1.35 2.50
C GLU A 248 -10.99 0.92 1.55
N ILE A 249 -12.05 0.31 2.08
CA ILE A 249 -13.04 -0.36 1.24
C ILE A 249 -14.41 0.34 1.27
N PHE A 250 -15.05 0.40 0.11
CA PHE A 250 -16.46 0.78 0.00
C PHE A 250 -17.36 -0.39 0.45
N PRO A 251 -18.55 -0.10 1.00
CA PRO A 251 -19.45 -1.16 1.42
C PRO A 251 -19.90 -2.02 0.23
N PHE A 252 -19.91 -3.34 0.42
CA PHE A 252 -20.44 -4.33 -0.51
C PHE A 252 -21.11 -5.47 0.27
N GLU A 253 -21.74 -6.43 -0.41
CA GLU A 253 -22.44 -7.56 0.21
C GLU A 253 -21.62 -8.85 0.06
N PRO A 254 -20.72 -9.19 1.01
CA PRO A 254 -20.05 -10.49 1.01
C PRO A 254 -21.00 -11.61 1.44
N ASP A 255 -20.99 -12.74 0.73
CA ASP A 255 -21.74 -13.96 1.06
C ASP A 255 -21.14 -14.70 2.27
N SER A 256 -19.86 -14.47 2.57
CA SER A 256 -19.14 -15.11 3.68
C SER A 256 -17.92 -14.33 4.15
N ILE A 257 -17.40 -14.65 5.34
CA ILE A 257 -16.13 -14.12 5.84
C ILE A 257 -14.95 -14.42 4.90
N THR A 258 -14.95 -15.59 4.27
CA THR A 258 -13.93 -16.00 3.30
C THR A 258 -13.98 -15.14 2.04
N GLU A 259 -15.16 -14.78 1.56
CA GLU A 259 -15.29 -13.84 0.44
C GLU A 259 -14.81 -12.45 0.83
N LEU A 260 -15.19 -11.95 2.02
CA LEU A 260 -14.69 -10.67 2.51
C LEU A 260 -13.16 -10.65 2.60
N GLN A 261 -12.57 -11.71 3.16
CA GLN A 261 -11.12 -11.88 3.26
C GLN A 261 -10.45 -11.83 1.87
N ALA A 262 -10.98 -12.57 0.90
CA ALA A 262 -10.45 -12.57 -0.46
C ALA A 262 -10.54 -11.18 -1.13
N GLN A 263 -11.66 -10.48 -0.95
CA GLN A 263 -11.83 -9.12 -1.48
C GLN A 263 -10.91 -8.11 -0.80
N VAL A 264 -10.72 -8.21 0.52
CA VAL A 264 -9.76 -7.37 1.26
C VAL A 264 -8.34 -7.63 0.76
N ALA A 265 -7.95 -8.89 0.58
CA ALA A 265 -6.63 -9.22 0.05
C ALA A 265 -6.44 -8.65 -1.37
N ARG A 266 -7.44 -8.78 -2.25
CA ARG A 266 -7.43 -8.20 -3.59
C ARG A 266 -7.30 -6.68 -3.54
N HIS A 267 -8.05 -6.06 -2.64
CA HIS A 267 -8.01 -4.62 -2.43
C HIS A 267 -6.61 -4.13 -1.99
N LEU A 268 -5.93 -4.84 -1.09
CA LEU A 268 -4.54 -4.52 -0.71
C LEU A 268 -3.60 -4.57 -1.93
N LEU A 269 -3.79 -5.53 -2.86
CA LEU A 269 -3.01 -5.54 -4.10
C LEU A 269 -3.32 -4.34 -5.01
N CYS A 270 -4.58 -3.86 -5.06
CA CYS A 270 -4.92 -2.62 -5.75
C CYS A 270 -4.29 -1.40 -5.07
N GLN A 271 -4.13 -1.40 -3.74
CA GLN A 271 -3.42 -0.33 -3.04
C GLN A 271 -1.93 -0.32 -3.37
N ILE A 272 -1.29 -1.49 -3.51
CA ILE A 272 0.11 -1.59 -3.98
C ILE A 272 0.24 -0.97 -5.37
N ARG A 273 -0.66 -1.32 -6.30
CA ARG A 273 -0.73 -0.71 -7.63
C ARG A 273 -0.76 0.82 -7.55
N ASP A 274 -1.62 1.34 -6.67
CA ASP A 274 -1.81 2.79 -6.51
C ASP A 274 -0.56 3.48 -5.96
N CYS A 275 0.22 2.82 -5.10
CA CYS A 275 1.51 3.36 -4.65
C CYS A 275 2.42 3.64 -5.86
N TYR A 276 2.58 2.69 -6.79
CA TYR A 276 3.45 2.87 -7.96
C TYR A 276 2.89 3.89 -8.96
N LEU A 277 1.60 3.83 -9.28
CA LEU A 277 0.97 4.76 -10.22
C LEU A 277 1.02 6.21 -9.73
N THR A 278 0.85 6.43 -8.42
CA THR A 278 0.96 7.77 -7.82
C THR A 278 2.41 8.26 -7.66
N MET A 279 3.40 7.40 -7.91
CA MET A 279 4.81 7.75 -8.12
C MET A 279 5.12 8.00 -9.61
N GLY A 280 4.18 7.78 -10.53
CA GLY A 280 4.39 7.94 -11.97
C GLY A 280 5.24 6.83 -12.60
N ILE A 281 5.32 5.66 -11.97
CA ILE A 281 5.98 4.46 -12.53
C ILE A 281 5.00 3.30 -12.63
N ALA A 282 5.37 2.30 -13.41
CA ALA A 282 4.60 1.07 -13.48
C ALA A 282 4.61 0.34 -12.14
N PRO A 283 3.49 -0.26 -11.75
CA PRO A 283 3.54 -1.36 -10.81
C PRO A 283 4.17 -2.59 -11.49
N PRO A 284 4.77 -3.50 -10.69
CA PRO A 284 5.08 -4.86 -11.13
C PRO A 284 3.89 -5.48 -11.87
N GLU A 285 4.15 -6.30 -12.89
CA GLU A 285 3.12 -6.82 -13.80
C GLU A 285 1.97 -7.51 -13.05
N GLN A 286 2.30 -8.24 -12.00
CA GLN A 286 1.39 -9.00 -11.16
C GLN A 286 0.42 -8.12 -10.34
N PHE A 287 0.75 -6.84 -10.15
CA PHE A 287 -0.10 -5.85 -9.47
C PHE A 287 -0.81 -4.92 -10.46
N ARG A 288 -0.71 -5.16 -11.78
CA ARG A 288 -1.48 -4.42 -12.81
C ARG A 288 -2.93 -4.92 -12.87
N ILE A 289 -3.63 -4.78 -11.75
CA ILE A 289 -5.00 -5.26 -11.56
C ILE A 289 -5.97 -4.08 -11.54
N LEU A 290 -7.20 -4.30 -12.00
CA LEU A 290 -8.26 -3.28 -11.95
C LEU A 290 -9.15 -3.44 -10.71
N GLY A 291 -9.65 -2.30 -10.24
CA GLY A 291 -10.51 -2.21 -9.06
C GLY A 291 -10.08 -1.11 -8.10
N HIS A 292 -10.95 -0.77 -7.15
CA HIS A 292 -10.66 0.22 -6.11
C HIS A 292 -9.50 -0.23 -5.22
N GLY A 293 -8.51 0.66 -5.07
CA GLY A 293 -7.45 0.57 -4.07
C GLY A 293 -7.54 1.77 -3.12
N ARG A 294 -6.53 2.62 -3.07
CA ARG A 294 -6.55 3.80 -2.19
C ARG A 294 -7.64 4.78 -2.61
N HIS A 295 -8.36 5.33 -1.64
CA HIS A 295 -9.41 6.30 -1.90
C HIS A 295 -8.87 7.57 -2.59
N GLU A 296 -7.75 8.11 -2.07
CA GLU A 296 -7.08 9.27 -2.67
C GLU A 296 -6.69 9.00 -4.13
N ALA A 297 -6.12 7.82 -4.42
CA ALA A 297 -5.71 7.46 -5.78
C ALA A 297 -6.91 7.35 -6.73
N THR A 298 -8.01 6.72 -6.28
CA THR A 298 -9.27 6.69 -7.04
C THR A 298 -9.75 8.10 -7.38
N GLY A 299 -9.70 9.02 -6.41
CA GLY A 299 -10.04 10.44 -6.64
C GLY A 299 -9.15 11.10 -7.68
N LEU A 300 -7.85 10.80 -7.69
CA LEU A 300 -6.91 11.28 -8.71
C LEU A 300 -7.25 10.72 -10.10
N TYR A 301 -7.50 9.43 -10.21
CA TYR A 301 -7.82 8.78 -11.48
C TYR A 301 -9.10 9.35 -12.10
N ALA A 302 -10.13 9.55 -11.29
CA ALA A 302 -11.41 10.11 -11.74
C ALA A 302 -11.37 11.61 -12.08
N SER A 303 -10.37 12.35 -11.57
CA SER A 303 -10.36 13.83 -11.65
C SER A 303 -9.35 14.42 -12.64
N TYR A 304 -8.40 13.63 -13.13
CA TYR A 304 -7.29 14.12 -13.94
C TYR A 304 -7.04 13.22 -15.16
N ASP A 305 -7.18 13.80 -16.36
CA ASP A 305 -7.00 13.14 -17.67
C ASP A 305 -5.60 12.52 -17.93
N ILE A 306 -4.65 12.70 -17.01
CA ILE A 306 -3.32 12.08 -17.10
C ILE A 306 -3.31 10.62 -16.61
N TYR A 307 -4.39 10.19 -15.95
CA TYR A 307 -4.53 8.83 -15.46
C TYR A 307 -5.66 8.11 -16.20
N ASP A 308 -5.46 6.82 -16.43
CA ASP A 308 -6.54 5.93 -16.83
C ASP A 308 -7.42 5.59 -15.61
N GLU A 309 -8.62 5.05 -15.87
CA GLU A 309 -9.58 4.66 -14.84
C GLU A 309 -9.23 3.30 -14.19
N TYR A 310 -8.03 3.18 -13.60
CA TYR A 310 -7.56 1.93 -12.98
C TYR A 310 -8.49 1.36 -11.90
N PHE A 311 -9.36 2.20 -11.34
CA PHE A 311 -10.36 1.80 -10.35
C PHE A 311 -11.56 1.06 -10.95
N ASP A 312 -11.89 1.27 -12.23
CA ASP A 312 -13.01 0.59 -12.89
C ASP A 312 -12.56 -0.79 -13.41
N PRO A 313 -13.18 -1.89 -12.93
CA PRO A 313 -12.88 -3.24 -13.42
C PRO A 313 -13.09 -3.45 -14.93
N ASN A 314 -13.79 -2.55 -15.62
CA ASN A 314 -14.12 -2.64 -17.04
C ASN A 314 -13.38 -1.63 -17.91
N ALA A 315 -12.51 -0.80 -17.34
CA ALA A 315 -11.76 0.19 -18.10
C ALA A 315 -10.78 -0.46 -19.08
N GLU A 316 -10.67 0.14 -20.26
CA GLU A 316 -9.53 -0.08 -21.14
C GLU A 316 -8.38 0.80 -20.65
N ILE A 317 -7.20 0.20 -20.42
CA ILE A 317 -6.03 0.91 -19.90
C ILE A 317 -5.05 1.16 -21.04
N ASP A 318 -4.77 2.43 -21.30
CA ASP A 318 -3.86 2.87 -22.36
C ASP A 318 -2.41 2.78 -21.90
N THR A 319 -2.13 3.06 -20.62
CA THR A 319 -0.77 3.08 -20.10
C THR A 319 -0.65 2.46 -18.71
N TRP A 320 0.45 1.74 -18.51
CA TRP A 320 0.92 1.30 -17.20
C TRP A 320 2.23 1.99 -16.81
N TYR A 321 2.65 3.06 -17.49
CA TYR A 321 3.92 3.76 -17.24
C TYR A 321 5.18 2.87 -17.37
N VAL A 322 5.11 1.79 -18.15
CA VAL A 322 6.24 0.85 -18.32
C VAL A 322 7.47 1.56 -18.89
N GLU A 323 7.29 2.39 -19.92
CA GLU A 323 8.37 3.17 -20.53
C GLU A 323 8.94 4.24 -19.60
N ASN A 324 8.16 4.66 -18.60
CA ASN A 324 8.55 5.65 -17.60
C ASN A 324 9.21 5.02 -16.36
N THR A 325 9.33 3.69 -16.30
CA THR A 325 9.86 2.98 -15.13
C THR A 325 11.35 2.75 -15.29
N PRO A 326 12.20 3.23 -14.35
CA PRO A 326 13.63 3.04 -14.45
C PRO A 326 14.02 1.57 -14.18
N GLU A 327 15.16 1.17 -14.75
CA GLU A 327 15.73 -0.15 -14.51
C GLU A 327 16.05 -0.33 -13.00
N GLY A 328 15.79 -1.52 -12.47
CA GLY A 328 16.01 -1.82 -11.05
C GLY A 328 15.09 -1.04 -10.10
N ALA A 329 13.97 -0.48 -10.57
CA ALA A 329 13.01 0.25 -9.72
C ALA A 329 12.47 -0.58 -8.55
N TYR A 330 12.42 -1.89 -8.69
CA TYR A 330 11.93 -2.81 -7.67
C TYR A 330 13.07 -3.57 -6.97
N GLU A 331 14.33 -3.20 -7.18
CA GLU A 331 15.47 -3.88 -6.54
C GLU A 331 15.87 -3.15 -5.25
N HIS A 332 16.05 -3.90 -4.17
CA HIS A 332 16.58 -3.38 -2.92
C HIS A 332 18.12 -3.44 -2.95
N GLU A 333 18.80 -2.31 -2.71
CA GLU A 333 20.24 -2.34 -2.45
C GLU A 333 20.44 -2.58 -0.94
N PRO A 334 21.22 -3.58 -0.51
CA PRO A 334 21.44 -3.80 0.91
C PRO A 334 22.03 -2.53 1.53
N ALA A 335 21.45 -2.09 2.65
CA ALA A 335 21.88 -0.88 3.34
C ALA A 335 23.39 -0.96 3.61
N ASN A 336 24.17 -0.15 2.90
CA ASN A 336 25.58 0.06 3.21
C ASN A 336 25.64 0.86 4.52
N LYS A 337 25.45 0.18 5.66
CA LYS A 337 25.83 0.70 6.97
C LYS A 337 27.36 0.79 6.97
N THR A 338 27.91 1.79 6.28
CA THR A 338 29.30 2.19 6.46
C THR A 338 29.37 2.74 7.87
N VAL A 339 29.70 1.86 8.81
CA VAL A 339 30.09 2.23 10.16
C VAL A 339 31.25 3.20 10.01
N GLN A 340 30.96 4.50 10.02
CA GLN A 340 31.98 5.51 10.30
C GLN A 340 32.42 5.24 11.73
N THR A 341 33.47 4.42 11.85
CA THR A 341 34.32 4.37 13.01
C THR A 341 34.86 5.78 13.20
N LYS A 342 34.27 6.52 14.13
CA LYS A 342 34.87 7.73 14.68
C LYS A 342 36.20 7.31 15.31
N ALA A 343 37.29 7.74 14.70
CA ALA A 343 38.63 7.73 15.29
C ALA A 343 38.75 8.79 16.38
#